data_AF-W4USW5-F1
#
_entry.id   AF-W4USW5-F1
#
_cell.length_a   1.000
_cell.length_b   1.000
_cell.length_c   1.000
_cell.angle_alpha   90.00
_cell.angle_beta   90.00
_cell.angle_gamma   90.00
#
_symmetry.space_group_name_H-M   'P 1'
#
loop_
_entity.id
_entity.type
_entity.pdbx_description
1 polymer ?
#
loop_
_entity_poly.entity_id
_entity_poly.type
_entity_poly.pdbx_seq_one_letter_code
_entity_poly.pdbx_strand_id
1 'polypeptide(L)'
;MTQAAHWSETNYRHYIAAFQYYTQMVSKQINEVLEALYSTPAGKNTIVVILSDHGDGMASHRMVTKHISFYDEMTNVPFIFAGPGIKKQKKPINHLLTQPTIDLLPTLCDLAGIEVPADKIGISLAPTLKGEKQVQTHPYAVSEWHSEYERIVTPGRMVRGSRYKYIHYLEGNGEELYDMKKDPGERSNLATKSAYQQVLKEHRAMLDDYIVRTQDDYRTLKVDADPRCRNHAPGYPNHSGPGAADMLKRP
;
A
#
# COMPACT_ATOMS: atom_id res chain seq x y z
N MET A 1 -16.13 7.75 -4.89
CA MET A 1 -16.62 6.36 -4.87
C MET A 1 -18.11 6.39 -4.58
N THR A 2 -18.96 6.17 -5.57
CA THR A 2 -20.43 6.33 -5.46
C THR A 2 -21.09 5.16 -4.73
N GLN A 3 -20.49 3.97 -4.87
CA GLN A 3 -21.04 2.68 -4.44
C GLN A 3 -21.43 2.60 -2.96
N ALA A 4 -20.65 3.22 -2.06
CA ALA A 4 -20.85 3.16 -0.61
C ALA A 4 -21.19 4.52 0.03
N ALA A 5 -21.47 5.54 -0.78
CA ALA A 5 -21.63 6.92 -0.32
C ALA A 5 -22.74 7.10 0.74
N HIS A 6 -23.85 6.38 0.58
CA HIS A 6 -25.03 6.45 1.44
C HIS A 6 -25.24 5.20 2.32
N TRP A 7 -24.20 4.38 2.47
CA TRP A 7 -24.28 3.20 3.33
C TRP A 7 -24.42 3.59 4.81
N SER A 8 -25.36 2.94 5.50
CA SER A 8 -25.47 2.98 6.96
C SER A 8 -24.36 2.18 7.62
N GLU A 9 -24.18 2.33 8.93
CA GLU A 9 -23.24 1.51 9.70
C GLU A 9 -23.50 0.00 9.52
N THR A 10 -24.78 -0.41 9.50
CA THR A 10 -25.17 -1.81 9.27
C THR A 10 -24.73 -2.30 7.89
N ASN A 11 -24.78 -1.45 6.85
CA ASN A 11 -24.29 -1.83 5.52
C ASN A 11 -22.77 -2.04 5.54
N TYR A 12 -22.00 -1.15 6.18
CA TYR A 12 -20.56 -1.33 6.33
C TYR A 12 -20.20 -2.58 7.15
N ARG A 13 -20.98 -2.92 8.18
CA ARG A 13 -20.76 -4.16 8.94
C ARG A 13 -21.00 -5.42 8.11
N HIS A 14 -22.03 -5.42 7.26
CA HIS A 14 -22.23 -6.51 6.30
C HIS A 14 -21.12 -6.58 5.25
N TYR A 15 -20.59 -5.44 4.81
CA TYR A 15 -19.43 -5.39 3.93
C TYR A 15 -18.20 -6.06 4.57
N ILE A 16 -17.89 -5.74 5.82
CA ILE A 16 -16.79 -6.37 6.56
C ILE A 16 -17.04 -7.89 6.72
N ALA A 17 -18.28 -8.30 7.00
CA ALA A 17 -18.62 -9.72 7.09
C ALA A 17 -18.41 -10.45 5.75
N ALA A 18 -18.76 -9.81 4.62
CA ALA A 18 -18.51 -10.35 3.30
C ALA A 18 -17.00 -10.45 3.01
N PHE A 19 -16.22 -9.42 3.36
CA PHE A 19 -14.76 -9.44 3.25
C PHE A 19 -14.15 -10.62 4.04
N GLN A 20 -14.60 -10.83 5.27
CA GLN A 20 -14.19 -11.99 6.09
C GLN A 20 -14.57 -13.33 5.45
N TYR A 21 -15.77 -13.44 4.89
CA TYR A 21 -16.22 -14.65 4.19
C TYR A 21 -15.35 -14.99 2.99
N TYR A 22 -15.04 -14.03 2.12
CA TYR A 22 -14.17 -14.26 0.96
C TYR A 22 -12.73 -14.55 1.38
N THR A 23 -12.24 -13.92 2.45
CA THR A 23 -10.93 -14.25 3.06
C THR A 23 -10.89 -15.69 3.54
N GLN A 24 -11.94 -16.18 4.21
CA GLN A 24 -12.04 -17.58 4.63
C GLN A 24 -12.12 -18.53 3.44
N MET A 25 -12.82 -18.15 2.38
CA MET A 25 -12.94 -18.95 1.16
C MET A 25 -11.58 -19.18 0.51
N VAL A 26 -10.81 -18.12 0.26
CA VAL A 26 -9.46 -18.25 -0.31
C VAL A 26 -8.49 -18.95 0.65
N SER A 27 -8.66 -18.75 1.97
CA SER A 27 -7.81 -19.44 2.97
C SER A 27 -7.96 -20.97 2.93
N LYS A 28 -9.16 -21.48 2.65
CA LYS A 28 -9.37 -22.93 2.45
C LYS A 28 -8.64 -23.44 1.21
N GLN A 29 -8.65 -22.69 0.12
CA GLN A 29 -7.93 -23.04 -1.10
C GLN A 29 -6.41 -22.97 -0.91
N ILE A 30 -5.91 -21.99 -0.15
CA ILE A 30 -4.49 -21.95 0.27
C ILE A 30 -4.13 -23.22 1.05
N ASN A 31 -5.01 -23.69 1.95
CA ASN A 31 -4.77 -24.94 2.67
C ASN A 31 -4.67 -26.14 1.71
N GLU A 32 -5.57 -26.26 0.73
CA GLU A 32 -5.52 -27.32 -0.29
C GLU A 32 -4.20 -27.28 -1.10
N VAL A 33 -3.74 -26.08 -1.48
CA VAL A 33 -2.45 -25.90 -2.19
C VAL A 33 -1.28 -26.33 -1.32
N LEU A 34 -1.28 -25.96 -0.03
CA LEU A 34 -0.22 -26.34 0.91
C LEU A 34 -0.23 -27.86 1.18
N GLU A 35 -1.40 -28.47 1.36
CA GLU A 35 -1.54 -29.92 1.51
C GLU A 35 -0.98 -30.65 0.28
N ALA A 36 -1.32 -30.18 -0.93
CA ALA A 36 -0.77 -30.73 -2.17
C ALA A 36 0.76 -30.56 -2.24
N LEU A 37 1.30 -29.39 -1.90
CA LEU A 37 2.74 -29.14 -1.87
C LEU A 37 3.47 -30.10 -0.92
N TYR A 38 2.93 -30.30 0.28
CA TYR A 38 3.53 -31.17 1.30
C TYR A 38 3.19 -32.66 1.14
N SER A 39 2.37 -33.04 0.15
CA SER A 39 2.09 -34.44 -0.18
C SER A 39 3.29 -35.16 -0.82
N THR A 40 4.31 -34.41 -1.25
CA THR A 40 5.55 -34.95 -1.84
C THR A 40 6.78 -34.49 -1.05
N PRO A 41 7.94 -35.17 -1.20
CA PRO A 41 9.19 -34.73 -0.59
C PRO A 41 9.63 -33.31 -1.00
N ALA A 42 9.20 -32.82 -2.16
CA ALA A 42 9.56 -31.48 -2.67
C ALA A 42 9.08 -30.35 -1.74
N GLY A 43 7.94 -30.53 -1.05
CA GLY A 43 7.41 -29.51 -0.14
C GLY A 43 8.37 -29.15 0.99
N LYS A 44 9.16 -30.11 1.48
CA LYS A 44 10.19 -29.86 2.53
C LYS A 44 11.33 -28.96 2.05
N ASN A 45 11.57 -28.91 0.75
CA ASN A 45 12.61 -28.09 0.11
C ASN A 45 12.01 -26.87 -0.64
N THR A 46 10.82 -26.42 -0.24
CA THR A 46 10.14 -25.28 -0.87
C THR A 46 10.05 -24.11 0.10
N ILE A 47 10.44 -22.92 -0.38
CA ILE A 47 10.12 -21.65 0.30
C ILE A 47 8.72 -21.23 -0.15
N VAL A 48 7.86 -20.96 0.82
CA VAL A 48 6.50 -20.44 0.64
C VAL A 48 6.51 -18.96 0.96
N VAL A 49 5.95 -18.17 0.05
CA VAL A 49 5.68 -16.74 0.24
C VAL A 49 4.18 -16.51 0.11
N ILE A 50 3.57 -15.83 1.09
CA ILE A 50 2.17 -15.39 1.05
C ILE A 50 2.16 -13.86 1.11
N LEU A 51 1.49 -13.23 0.16
CA LEU A 51 1.37 -11.78 0.06
C LEU A 51 0.05 -11.34 -0.58
N SER A 52 -0.19 -10.04 -0.61
CA SER A 52 -1.24 -9.39 -1.40
C SER A 52 -0.62 -8.34 -2.33
N ASP A 53 -1.26 -8.07 -3.47
CA ASP A 53 -0.87 -7.00 -4.40
C ASP A 53 -1.20 -5.61 -3.84
N HIS A 54 -2.36 -5.50 -3.21
CA HIS A 54 -2.81 -4.37 -2.40
C HIS A 54 -3.78 -4.85 -1.31
N GLY A 55 -4.25 -3.94 -0.46
CA GLY A 55 -5.25 -4.22 0.56
C GLY A 55 -6.67 -3.74 0.21
N ASP A 56 -7.47 -3.48 1.22
CA ASP A 56 -8.87 -3.05 1.12
C ASP A 56 -9.19 -2.06 2.24
N GLY A 57 -9.94 -1.00 1.95
CA GLY A 57 -10.30 0.01 2.94
C GLY A 57 -11.05 -0.52 4.15
N MET A 58 -11.73 -1.67 4.06
CA MET A 58 -12.41 -2.35 5.19
C MET A 58 -13.32 -1.44 6.03
N ALA A 59 -13.95 -0.44 5.40
CA ALA A 59 -14.75 0.63 6.00
C ALA A 59 -13.97 1.70 6.80
N SER A 60 -12.65 1.54 7.00
CA SER A 60 -11.78 2.61 7.51
C SER A 60 -11.87 3.83 6.61
N HIS A 61 -11.94 5.02 7.22
CA HIS A 61 -12.13 6.29 6.51
C HIS A 61 -13.34 6.30 5.55
N ARG A 62 -14.34 5.44 5.83
CA ARG A 62 -15.51 5.16 4.98
C ARG A 62 -15.16 4.61 3.59
N MET A 63 -13.99 4.02 3.45
CA MET A 63 -13.48 3.46 2.20
C MET A 63 -13.93 1.99 2.04
N VAL A 64 -14.31 1.63 0.83
CA VAL A 64 -14.48 0.24 0.40
C VAL A 64 -13.51 -0.02 -0.74
N THR A 65 -13.03 -1.25 -0.90
CA THR A 65 -12.05 -1.59 -1.96
C THR A 65 -10.79 -0.73 -1.87
N LYS A 66 -10.31 -0.18 -2.98
CA LYS A 66 -9.11 0.65 -3.09
C LYS A 66 -9.29 1.68 -4.19
N HIS A 67 -9.01 2.95 -3.90
CA HIS A 67 -9.00 4.01 -4.90
C HIS A 67 -8.39 5.30 -4.33
N ILE A 68 -7.43 5.91 -5.04
CA ILE A 68 -6.74 7.19 -4.70
C ILE A 68 -5.92 7.19 -3.40
N SER A 69 -6.50 6.83 -2.26
CA SER A 69 -5.87 7.04 -0.94
C SER A 69 -4.79 6.00 -0.61
N PHE A 70 -3.92 6.36 0.34
CA PHE A 70 -2.75 5.55 0.75
C PHE A 70 -2.77 5.13 2.22
N TYR A 71 -3.96 4.93 2.80
CA TYR A 71 -4.10 4.42 4.17
C TYR A 71 -3.59 2.97 4.27
N ASP A 72 -3.09 2.58 5.45
CA ASP A 72 -2.39 1.31 5.69
C ASP A 72 -3.25 0.10 5.32
N GLU A 73 -4.58 0.19 5.48
CA GLU A 73 -5.49 -0.88 5.10
C GLU A 73 -5.40 -1.27 3.62
N MET A 74 -4.96 -0.35 2.75
CA MET A 74 -4.80 -0.59 1.30
C MET A 74 -3.34 -0.74 0.86
N THR A 75 -2.37 -0.11 1.54
CA THR A 75 -0.98 -0.07 1.08
C THR A 75 -0.02 -0.94 1.88
N ASN A 76 -0.38 -1.36 3.09
CA ASN A 76 0.47 -2.15 3.98
C ASN A 76 0.00 -3.61 4.02
N VAL A 77 0.48 -4.40 3.07
CA VAL A 77 -0.02 -5.75 2.77
C VAL A 77 0.60 -6.84 3.65
N PRO A 78 -0.05 -8.01 3.79
CA PRO A 78 0.63 -9.22 4.28
C PRO A 78 1.87 -9.52 3.44
N PHE A 79 2.98 -9.85 4.10
CA PHE A 79 4.21 -10.29 3.44
C PHE A 79 4.94 -11.32 4.30
N ILE A 80 4.70 -12.60 4.02
CA ILE A 80 5.01 -13.72 4.91
C ILE A 80 5.92 -14.71 4.19
N PHE A 81 6.97 -15.16 4.87
CA PHE A 81 7.93 -16.14 4.37
C PHE A 81 8.06 -17.32 5.32
N ALA A 82 8.12 -18.54 4.79
CA ALA A 82 8.44 -19.76 5.53
C ALA A 82 9.11 -20.78 4.62
N GLY A 83 10.02 -21.61 5.15
CA GLY A 83 10.70 -22.63 4.34
C GLY A 83 12.09 -22.97 4.84
N PRO A 84 12.84 -23.81 4.09
CA PRO A 84 14.23 -24.15 4.43
C PRO A 84 15.11 -22.90 4.51
N GLY A 85 16.00 -22.85 5.51
CA GLY A 85 16.91 -21.72 5.74
C GLY A 85 16.28 -20.47 6.36
N ILE A 86 14.94 -20.37 6.42
CA ILE A 86 14.23 -19.25 7.05
C ILE A 86 14.05 -19.54 8.55
N LYS A 87 14.60 -18.70 9.40
CA LYS A 87 14.45 -18.82 10.86
C LYS A 87 13.07 -18.35 11.30
N LYS A 88 12.36 -19.21 12.03
CA LYS A 88 11.07 -18.85 12.65
C LYS A 88 11.27 -17.74 13.67
N GLN A 89 10.57 -16.63 13.49
CA GLN A 89 10.55 -15.49 14.43
C GLN A 89 9.18 -15.41 15.11
N LYS A 90 9.16 -15.26 16.44
CA LYS A 90 7.91 -15.22 17.23
C LYS A 90 7.18 -13.87 17.15
N LYS A 91 7.89 -12.80 16.79
CA LYS A 91 7.35 -11.45 16.69
C LYS A 91 7.42 -10.99 15.22
N PRO A 92 6.45 -10.17 14.76
CA PRO A 92 6.57 -9.50 13.48
C PRO A 92 7.85 -8.64 13.42
N ILE A 93 8.44 -8.55 12.22
CA ILE A 93 9.57 -7.67 11.95
C ILE A 93 9.00 -6.25 11.76
N ASN A 94 9.21 -5.37 12.74
CA ASN A 94 8.66 -4.01 12.75
C ASN A 94 9.72 -2.89 12.79
N HIS A 95 11.00 -3.25 12.66
CA HIS A 95 12.13 -2.32 12.63
C HIS A 95 12.62 -2.03 11.21
N LEU A 96 12.07 -2.70 10.20
CA LEU A 96 12.38 -2.51 8.78
C LEU A 96 11.18 -1.90 8.07
N LEU A 97 11.47 -1.03 7.12
CA LEU A 97 10.53 -0.67 6.05
C LEU A 97 10.79 -1.60 4.88
N THR A 98 9.74 -2.28 4.43
CA THR A 98 9.80 -3.22 3.30
C THR A 98 8.85 -2.76 2.21
N GLN A 99 9.18 -3.05 0.95
CA GLN A 99 8.37 -2.72 -0.21
C GLN A 99 8.25 -3.97 -1.11
N PRO A 100 7.24 -4.84 -0.86
CA PRO A 100 7.13 -6.15 -1.52
C PRO A 100 7.22 -6.08 -3.05
N THR A 101 6.70 -5.01 -3.65
CA THR A 101 6.73 -4.71 -5.09
C THR A 101 8.13 -4.75 -5.68
N ILE A 102 9.14 -4.28 -4.95
CA ILE A 102 10.55 -4.25 -5.41
C ILE A 102 11.43 -5.26 -4.66
N ASP A 103 11.08 -5.63 -3.43
CA ASP A 103 11.92 -6.46 -2.56
C ASP A 103 11.74 -7.98 -2.79
N LEU A 104 10.59 -8.40 -3.34
CA LEU A 104 10.34 -9.82 -3.57
C LEU A 104 11.35 -10.44 -4.53
N LEU A 105 11.64 -9.76 -5.65
CA LEU A 105 12.59 -10.23 -6.66
C LEU A 105 13.99 -10.48 -6.08
N PRO A 106 14.70 -9.48 -5.49
CA PRO A 106 16.04 -9.68 -4.97
C PRO A 106 16.06 -10.65 -3.78
N THR A 107 14.99 -10.70 -2.97
CA THR A 107 14.90 -11.66 -1.85
C THR A 107 14.86 -13.09 -2.35
N LEU A 108 14.03 -13.39 -3.37
CA LEU A 108 13.94 -14.72 -3.94
C LEU A 108 15.23 -15.11 -4.68
N CYS A 109 15.85 -14.18 -5.41
CA CYS A 109 17.13 -14.40 -6.06
C CYS A 109 18.22 -14.77 -5.06
N ASP A 110 18.37 -14.01 -3.96
CA ASP A 110 19.35 -14.29 -2.90
C ASP A 110 19.11 -15.66 -2.23
N LEU A 111 17.86 -15.98 -1.91
CA LEU A 111 17.49 -17.30 -1.35
C LEU A 111 17.78 -18.46 -2.31
N ALA A 112 17.75 -18.22 -3.63
CA ALA A 112 18.04 -19.20 -4.67
C ALA A 112 19.51 -19.20 -5.15
N GLY A 113 20.36 -18.28 -4.67
CA GLY A 113 21.73 -18.11 -5.16
C GLY A 113 21.82 -17.57 -6.59
N ILE A 114 20.84 -16.77 -7.02
CA ILE A 114 20.76 -16.14 -8.33
C ILE A 114 21.24 -14.69 -8.23
N GLU A 115 22.07 -14.25 -9.18
CA GLU A 115 22.51 -12.86 -9.26
C GLU A 115 21.34 -11.91 -9.60
N VAL A 116 21.26 -10.79 -8.87
CA VAL A 116 20.25 -9.74 -9.10
C VAL A 116 20.83 -8.71 -10.08
N PRO A 117 20.10 -8.34 -11.14
CA PRO A 117 20.51 -7.25 -12.02
C PRO A 117 20.72 -5.93 -11.26
N ALA A 118 21.82 -5.23 -11.55
CA ALA A 118 22.23 -4.02 -10.81
C ALA A 118 21.27 -2.82 -10.94
N ASP A 119 20.36 -2.85 -11.92
CA ASP A 119 19.32 -1.83 -12.13
C ASP A 119 18.11 -2.02 -11.21
N LYS A 120 18.02 -3.12 -10.45
CA LYS A 120 16.92 -3.34 -9.51
C LYS A 120 17.17 -2.60 -8.20
N ILE A 121 16.21 -1.76 -7.83
CA ILE A 121 16.26 -0.90 -6.64
C ILE A 121 15.80 -1.59 -5.34
N GLY A 122 15.26 -2.81 -5.44
CA GLY A 122 14.81 -3.58 -4.29
C GLY A 122 15.96 -4.08 -3.43
N ILE A 123 15.67 -4.32 -2.15
CA ILE A 123 16.64 -4.81 -1.18
C ILE A 123 16.26 -6.23 -0.74
N SER A 124 17.22 -7.16 -0.81
CA SER A 124 17.02 -8.53 -0.33
C SER A 124 16.75 -8.55 1.17
N LEU A 125 15.68 -9.24 1.58
CA LEU A 125 15.33 -9.52 2.97
C LEU A 125 15.92 -10.85 3.47
N ALA A 126 16.64 -11.59 2.61
CA ALA A 126 17.19 -12.89 2.96
C ALA A 126 18.08 -12.88 4.21
N PRO A 127 18.93 -11.84 4.49
CA PRO A 127 19.67 -11.78 5.74
C PRO A 127 18.76 -11.80 6.96
N THR A 128 17.70 -10.98 6.96
CA THR A 128 16.70 -10.97 8.05
C THR A 128 16.00 -12.32 8.19
N LEU A 129 15.63 -12.94 7.06
CA LEU A 129 14.97 -14.26 7.05
C LEU A 129 15.88 -15.38 7.58
N LYS A 130 17.19 -15.34 7.29
CA LYS A 130 18.22 -16.24 7.83
C LYS A 130 18.61 -15.91 9.28
N GLY A 131 18.07 -14.82 9.85
CA GLY A 131 18.39 -14.30 11.18
C GLY A 131 19.83 -13.81 11.29
N GLU A 132 20.33 -13.24 10.20
CA GLU A 132 21.58 -12.52 10.09
C GLU A 132 21.32 -11.01 10.21
N LYS A 133 22.38 -10.20 10.25
CA LYS A 133 22.24 -8.74 10.33
C LYS A 133 21.85 -8.17 8.97
N GLN A 134 20.70 -7.51 8.89
CA GLN A 134 20.30 -6.71 7.73
C GLN A 134 21.15 -5.44 7.66
N VAL A 135 22.03 -5.35 6.66
CA VAL A 135 22.93 -4.20 6.48
C VAL A 135 22.29 -3.12 5.62
N GLN A 136 21.63 -3.51 4.54
CA GLN A 136 20.92 -2.60 3.63
C GLN A 136 19.43 -2.58 3.97
N THR A 137 18.86 -1.38 4.06
CA THR A 137 17.44 -1.16 4.36
C THR A 137 16.94 0.08 3.65
N HIS A 138 15.65 0.11 3.31
CA HIS A 138 15.03 1.31 2.76
C HIS A 138 14.95 2.43 3.82
N PRO A 139 15.41 3.66 3.52
CA PRO A 139 15.23 4.80 4.43
C PRO A 139 13.76 5.25 4.51
N TYR A 140 13.00 4.98 3.45
CA TYR A 140 11.56 5.20 3.33
C TYR A 140 10.98 4.24 2.28
N ALA A 141 9.67 3.98 2.31
CA ALA A 141 8.95 3.23 1.28
C ALA A 141 7.97 4.16 0.53
N VAL A 142 7.65 3.84 -0.73
CA VAL A 142 6.82 4.69 -1.59
C VAL A 142 5.63 3.94 -2.18
N SER A 143 4.54 4.66 -2.45
CA SER A 143 3.40 4.16 -3.22
C SER A 143 2.89 5.27 -4.13
N GLU A 144 2.27 4.89 -5.25
CA GLU A 144 1.88 5.81 -6.30
C GLU A 144 0.41 5.62 -6.68
N TRP A 145 -0.22 6.74 -7.06
CA TRP A 145 -1.52 6.75 -7.70
C TRP A 145 -1.45 7.61 -8.95
N HIS A 146 -2.17 7.20 -10.00
CA HIS A 146 -2.30 7.96 -11.23
C HIS A 146 -3.77 8.08 -11.64
N SER A 147 -4.39 6.95 -11.98
CA SER A 147 -5.77 6.87 -12.44
C SER A 147 -6.35 5.47 -12.26
N GLU A 148 -7.69 5.38 -12.26
CA GLU A 148 -8.43 4.14 -12.52
C GLU A 148 -9.15 4.28 -13.87
N TYR A 149 -8.77 3.46 -14.85
CA TYR A 149 -9.38 3.44 -16.19
C TYR A 149 -9.39 4.78 -16.94
N GLU A 150 -8.46 5.69 -16.62
CA GLU A 150 -8.20 6.95 -17.34
C GLU A 150 -9.39 7.93 -17.34
N ARG A 151 -10.39 7.74 -16.46
CA ARG A 151 -11.56 8.63 -16.37
C ARG A 151 -11.31 9.88 -15.51
N ILE A 152 -10.50 9.71 -14.48
CA ILE A 152 -10.00 10.77 -13.61
C ILE A 152 -8.51 10.50 -13.41
N VAL A 153 -7.67 11.45 -13.80
CA VAL A 153 -6.23 11.43 -13.56
C VAL A 153 -5.92 12.43 -12.46
N THR A 154 -5.57 11.94 -11.27
CA THR A 154 -5.29 12.77 -10.10
C THR A 154 -4.04 12.27 -9.37
N PRO A 155 -2.85 12.47 -9.95
CA PRO A 155 -1.66 11.76 -9.50
C PRO A 155 -1.29 12.08 -8.05
N GLY A 156 -0.91 11.04 -7.32
CA GLY A 156 -0.51 11.10 -5.92
C GLY A 156 0.75 10.28 -5.64
N ARG A 157 1.48 10.67 -4.59
CA ARG A 157 2.63 9.94 -4.06
C ARG A 157 2.52 9.83 -2.55
N MET A 158 2.83 8.66 -2.02
CA MET A 158 2.98 8.42 -0.59
C MET A 158 4.44 8.11 -0.27
N VAL A 159 4.95 8.69 0.82
CA VAL A 159 6.24 8.36 1.41
C VAL A 159 6.04 7.93 2.85
N ARG A 160 6.41 6.68 3.16
CA ARG A 160 6.42 6.12 4.51
C ARG A 160 7.85 6.16 5.04
N GLY A 161 8.15 7.13 5.91
CA GLY A 161 9.43 7.18 6.64
C GLY A 161 9.48 6.16 7.78
N SER A 162 10.41 6.29 8.72
CA SER A 162 10.48 5.36 9.87
C SER A 162 9.26 5.46 10.80
N ARG A 163 8.74 6.68 11.01
CA ARG A 163 7.62 6.95 11.94
C ARG A 163 6.40 7.58 11.30
N TYR A 164 6.57 8.51 10.37
CA TYR A 164 5.44 9.21 9.76
C TYR A 164 5.13 8.67 8.37
N LYS A 165 3.90 8.88 7.93
CA LYS A 165 3.48 8.69 6.54
C LYS A 165 3.10 10.05 5.98
N TYR A 166 3.67 10.40 4.84
CA TYR A 166 3.40 11.62 4.10
C TYR A 166 2.73 11.27 2.77
N ILE A 167 1.75 12.07 2.37
CA ILE A 167 1.05 11.91 1.09
C ILE A 167 0.97 13.28 0.43
N HIS A 168 1.20 13.31 -0.88
CA HIS A 168 1.04 14.50 -1.71
C HIS A 168 0.18 14.17 -2.93
N TYR A 169 -0.74 15.05 -3.28
CA TYR A 169 -1.52 15.01 -4.52
C TYR A 169 -1.27 16.27 -5.35
N LEU A 170 -1.19 16.12 -6.67
CA LEU A 170 -1.06 17.28 -7.56
C LEU A 170 -2.35 18.12 -7.57
N GLU A 171 -3.51 17.45 -7.53
CA GLU A 171 -4.80 18.12 -7.45
C GLU A 171 -4.88 18.94 -6.15
N GLY A 172 -4.94 20.27 -6.29
CA GLY A 172 -5.01 21.20 -5.16
C GLY A 172 -3.74 21.29 -4.30
N ASN A 173 -2.62 20.67 -4.71
CA ASN A 173 -1.39 20.58 -3.92
C ASN A 173 -1.66 20.07 -2.49
N GLY A 174 -2.54 19.08 -2.39
CA GLY A 174 -3.03 18.53 -1.12
C GLY A 174 -1.98 17.66 -0.43
N GLU A 175 -1.89 17.76 0.90
CA GLU A 175 -0.93 17.02 1.70
C GLU A 175 -1.55 16.38 2.95
N GLU A 176 -1.09 15.18 3.25
CA GLU A 176 -1.41 14.46 4.47
C GLU A 176 -0.12 14.07 5.21
N LEU A 177 -0.14 14.14 6.54
CA LEU A 177 0.95 13.67 7.39
C LEU A 177 0.39 12.96 8.62
N TYR A 178 0.76 11.70 8.82
CA TYR A 178 0.27 10.86 9.93
C TYR A 178 1.42 10.33 10.79
N ASP A 179 1.25 10.34 12.11
CA ASP A 179 2.20 9.72 13.05
C ASP A 179 1.84 8.24 13.22
N MET A 180 2.46 7.35 12.46
CA MET A 180 2.12 5.92 12.44
C MET A 180 2.43 5.19 13.76
N LYS A 181 3.12 5.86 14.70
CA LYS A 181 3.35 5.32 16.05
C LYS A 181 2.21 5.69 17.01
N LYS A 182 1.72 6.93 16.95
CA LYS A 182 0.70 7.43 17.89
C LYS A 182 -0.73 7.36 17.33
N ASP A 183 -0.86 7.38 16.03
CA ASP A 183 -2.11 7.36 15.27
C ASP A 183 -2.01 6.35 14.11
N PRO A 184 -1.87 5.04 14.42
CA PRO A 184 -1.78 4.00 13.39
C PRO A 184 -3.06 3.86 12.55
N GLY A 185 -4.18 4.45 12.99
CA GLY A 185 -5.44 4.51 12.23
C GLY A 185 -5.59 5.77 11.38
N GLU A 186 -4.54 6.61 11.29
CA GLU A 186 -4.44 7.73 10.36
C GLU A 186 -5.65 8.69 10.43
N ARG A 187 -6.09 9.02 11.65
CA ARG A 187 -7.31 9.80 11.90
C ARG A 187 -7.05 11.30 11.95
N SER A 188 -5.81 11.70 12.24
CA SER A 188 -5.43 13.09 12.48
C SER A 188 -4.36 13.54 11.49
N ASN A 189 -4.76 14.21 10.42
CA ASN A 189 -3.81 14.84 9.48
C ASN A 189 -3.05 15.99 10.17
N LEU A 190 -1.72 15.88 10.20
CA LEU A 190 -0.80 16.80 10.86
C LEU A 190 -0.18 17.84 9.92
N ALA A 191 -0.41 17.75 8.60
CA ALA A 191 0.28 18.57 7.60
C ALA A 191 0.11 20.08 7.81
N THR A 192 -1.05 20.52 8.31
CA THR A 192 -1.34 21.94 8.58
C THR A 192 -0.97 22.39 10.00
N LYS A 193 -0.46 21.49 10.84
CA LYS A 193 -0.12 21.81 12.23
C LYS A 193 1.27 22.43 12.29
N SER A 194 1.38 23.62 12.88
CA SER A 194 2.65 24.37 13.01
C SER A 194 3.76 23.57 13.69
N ALA A 195 3.41 22.77 14.71
CA ALA A 195 4.35 21.92 15.45
C ALA A 195 5.02 20.83 14.60
N TYR A 196 4.48 20.50 13.42
CA TYR A 196 4.97 19.42 12.55
C TYR A 196 5.61 19.91 11.25
N GLN A 197 5.81 21.23 11.08
CA GLN A 197 6.37 21.80 9.84
C GLN A 197 7.76 21.27 9.51
N GLN A 198 8.59 21.02 10.52
CA GLN A 198 9.92 20.43 10.31
C GLN A 198 9.81 18.97 9.82
N VAL A 199 8.93 18.17 10.41
CA VAL A 199 8.67 16.79 9.98
C VAL A 199 8.10 16.75 8.56
N LEU A 200 7.20 17.67 8.23
CA LEU A 200 6.63 17.80 6.89
C LEU A 200 7.71 18.14 5.86
N LYS A 201 8.60 19.09 6.18
CA LYS A 201 9.74 19.45 5.32
C LYS A 201 10.68 18.26 5.08
N GLU A 202 10.95 17.47 6.10
CA GLU A 202 11.77 16.25 5.98
C GLU A 202 11.13 15.22 5.04
N HIS A 203 9.81 15.02 5.10
CA HIS A 203 9.12 14.06 4.24
C HIS A 203 8.94 14.56 2.80
N ARG A 204 8.76 15.87 2.61
CA ARG A 204 8.84 16.49 1.27
C ARG A 204 10.22 16.23 0.64
N ALA A 205 11.29 16.39 1.42
CA ALA A 205 12.64 16.11 0.94
C ALA A 205 12.85 14.63 0.59
N MET A 206 12.23 13.70 1.33
CA MET A 206 12.23 12.27 0.96
C MET A 206 11.48 12.02 -0.35
N LEU A 207 10.36 12.70 -0.60
CA LEU A 207 9.65 12.61 -1.88
C LEU A 207 10.49 13.19 -3.03
N ASP A 208 11.13 14.34 -2.83
CA ASP A 208 12.00 14.95 -3.85
C ASP A 208 13.21 14.07 -4.17
N ASP A 209 13.79 13.45 -3.15
CA ASP A 209 14.86 12.48 -3.29
C ASP A 209 14.41 11.22 -4.04
N TYR A 210 13.22 10.69 -3.75
CA TYR A 210 12.61 9.60 -4.51
C TYR A 210 12.47 9.99 -5.99
N ILE A 211 11.84 11.14 -6.26
CA ILE A 211 11.61 11.65 -7.63
C ILE A 211 12.92 11.72 -8.43
N VAL A 212 13.99 12.25 -7.82
CA VAL A 212 15.30 12.36 -8.49
C VAL A 212 15.91 10.99 -8.75
N ARG A 213 15.89 10.09 -7.76
CA ARG A 213 16.54 8.77 -7.89
C ARG A 213 15.83 7.85 -8.87
N THR A 214 14.50 7.90 -8.93
CA THR A 214 13.69 7.04 -9.81
C THR A 214 13.37 7.68 -11.15
N GLN A 215 13.79 8.94 -11.37
CA GLN A 215 13.43 9.73 -12.56
C GLN A 215 11.92 9.83 -12.74
N ASP A 216 11.19 9.96 -11.63
CA ASP A 216 9.73 10.08 -11.62
C ASP A 216 9.28 11.38 -12.28
N ASP A 217 8.34 11.30 -13.22
CA ASP A 217 7.79 12.44 -13.93
C ASP A 217 6.70 13.18 -13.14
N TYR A 218 6.43 12.76 -11.90
CA TYR A 218 5.35 13.24 -11.02
C TYR A 218 5.09 14.75 -11.09
N ARG A 219 6.13 15.58 -11.02
CA ARG A 219 5.97 17.05 -11.00
C ARG A 219 5.51 17.64 -12.35
N THR A 220 5.57 16.86 -13.43
CA THR A 220 5.19 17.26 -14.79
C THR A 220 3.86 16.66 -15.25
N LEU A 221 3.33 15.68 -14.50
CA LEU A 221 2.04 15.08 -14.78
C LEU A 221 0.91 16.11 -14.71
N LYS A 222 -0.13 15.89 -15.51
CA LYS A 222 -1.33 16.73 -15.53
C LYS A 222 -2.45 16.10 -14.73
N VAL A 223 -3.19 16.95 -14.03
CA VAL A 223 -4.46 16.55 -13.41
C VAL A 223 -5.56 16.68 -14.47
N ASP A 224 -6.29 15.59 -14.68
CA ASP A 224 -7.54 15.56 -15.44
C ASP A 224 -8.66 15.09 -14.52
N ALA A 225 -9.28 16.03 -13.84
CA ALA A 225 -10.36 15.79 -12.91
C ALA A 225 -11.54 16.68 -13.28
N ASP A 226 -12.54 16.11 -13.96
CA ASP A 226 -13.72 16.85 -14.38
C ASP A 226 -14.40 17.52 -13.16
N PRO A 227 -14.65 18.85 -13.18
CA PRO A 227 -15.26 19.56 -12.06
C PRO A 227 -16.61 18.99 -11.62
N ARG A 228 -17.34 18.31 -12.51
CA ARG A 228 -18.60 17.61 -12.18
C ARG A 228 -18.38 16.47 -11.18
N CYS A 229 -17.17 15.97 -11.04
CA CYS A 229 -16.81 14.99 -10.02
C CYS A 229 -16.36 15.62 -8.69
N ARG A 230 -16.36 16.97 -8.58
CA ARG A 230 -16.02 17.77 -7.38
C ARG A 230 -17.10 18.82 -7.07
N ASN A 231 -18.36 18.54 -7.42
CA ASN A 231 -19.43 19.53 -7.45
C ASN A 231 -20.37 19.54 -6.22
N HIS A 232 -20.05 18.79 -5.17
CA HIS A 232 -20.85 18.72 -3.93
C HIS A 232 -19.99 19.06 -2.71
N ALA A 233 -20.62 19.32 -1.57
CA ALA A 233 -19.90 19.54 -0.31
C ALA A 233 -18.96 18.36 -0.01
N PRO A 234 -17.73 18.57 0.50
CA PRO A 234 -16.79 17.49 0.79
C PRO A 234 -17.37 16.40 1.69
N GLY A 235 -16.96 15.15 1.44
CA GLY A 235 -17.38 13.96 2.20
C GLY A 235 -18.36 13.06 1.43
N TYR A 236 -18.17 11.75 1.53
CA TYR A 236 -18.98 10.76 0.80
C TYR A 236 -20.48 10.83 1.08
N PRO A 237 -20.96 11.08 2.31
CA PRO A 237 -22.41 11.16 2.57
C PRO A 237 -23.13 12.28 1.79
N ASN A 238 -22.39 13.29 1.32
CA ASN A 238 -22.90 14.41 0.54
C ASN A 238 -22.90 14.15 -0.97
N HIS A 239 -22.50 12.95 -1.41
CA HIS A 239 -22.46 12.60 -2.82
C HIS A 239 -23.86 12.66 -3.46
N SER A 240 -23.90 13.02 -4.75
CA SER A 240 -25.09 12.94 -5.57
C SER A 240 -24.71 12.66 -7.03
N GLY A 241 -25.63 12.03 -7.78
CA GLY A 241 -25.41 11.63 -9.16
C GLY A 241 -24.75 10.26 -9.32
N PRO A 242 -24.46 9.84 -10.56
CA PRO A 242 -24.04 8.47 -10.85
C PRO A 242 -22.51 8.25 -10.77
N GLY A 243 -21.72 9.32 -10.74
CA GLY A 243 -20.25 9.26 -10.65
C GLY A 243 -19.53 9.16 -12.00
N ALA A 244 -18.19 9.16 -11.95
CA ALA A 244 -17.37 9.29 -13.15
C ALA A 244 -17.54 8.16 -14.17
N ALA A 245 -17.77 6.92 -13.71
CA ALA A 245 -17.92 5.76 -14.58
C ALA A 245 -19.08 5.91 -15.58
N ASP A 246 -20.19 6.50 -15.12
CA ASP A 246 -21.40 6.69 -15.91
C ASP A 246 -21.45 8.06 -16.59
N MET A 247 -20.82 9.10 -16.00
CA MET A 247 -20.86 10.47 -16.53
C MET A 247 -19.79 10.78 -17.58
N LEU A 248 -18.61 10.18 -17.44
CA LEU A 248 -17.45 10.49 -18.27
C LEU A 248 -17.22 9.38 -19.28
N LYS A 249 -16.69 9.71 -20.46
CA LYS A 249 -16.16 8.70 -21.38
C LYS A 249 -14.68 8.47 -21.07
N ARG A 250 -14.18 7.29 -21.39
CA ARG A 250 -12.74 7.07 -21.45
C ARG A 250 -12.20 7.79 -22.69
N PRO A 251 -11.03 8.42 -22.63
CA PRO A 251 -10.36 8.94 -23.82
C PRO A 251 -10.11 7.85 -24.86
#